data_AF-A0AA42DKT9-F1
#
_entry.id   AF-A0AA42DKT9-F1
#
_cell.length_a   1.000
_cell.length_b   1.000
_cell.length_c   1.000
_cell.angle_alpha   90.00
_cell.angle_beta   90.00
_cell.angle_gamma   90.00
#
_symmetry.space_group_name_H-M   'P 1'
#
loop_
_entity.id
_entity.type
_entity.pdbx_description
1 polymer ?
#
loop_
_entity_poly.entity_id
_entity_poly.type
_entity_poly.pdbx_seq_one_letter_code
_entity_poly.pdbx_strand_id
1 'polypeptide(L)' 'MLQRERIKKMYLTELEWRGWYFYIEEDNQVFGKTKVIAERGDLEEIFYTTEDYLCEELCEDWYQEYLYMYSGEV' A
#
# COMPACT_ATOMS: atom_id res chain seq x y z
N MET A 1 -0.51 -10.78 27.28
CA MET A 1 -1.12 -10.95 25.95
C MET A 1 -1.04 -9.67 25.10
N LEU A 2 0.11 -8.95 25.08
CA LEU A 2 0.23 -7.64 24.40
C LEU A 2 1.19 -7.62 23.20
N GLN A 3 1.87 -8.74 22.90
CA GLN A 3 2.83 -8.80 21.79
C GLN A 3 2.23 -9.28 20.46
N ARG A 4 1.13 -10.05 20.49
CA ARG A 4 0.56 -10.64 19.26
C ARG A 4 -0.22 -9.64 18.39
N GLU A 5 -0.85 -8.63 18.99
CA GLU A 5 -1.56 -7.58 18.23
C GLU A 5 -0.60 -6.57 17.59
N ARG A 6 0.57 -6.36 18.19
CA ARG A 6 1.60 -5.46 17.65
C ARG A 6 2.27 -6.01 16.39
N ILE A 7 2.38 -7.35 16.29
CA ILE A 7 2.97 -8.03 15.13
C ILE A 7 2.02 -7.99 13.92
N LYS A 8 0.70 -8.06 14.12
CA LYS A 8 -0.28 -7.95 13.02
C LYS A 8 -0.30 -6.57 12.36
N LYS A 9 -0.04 -5.50 13.13
CA LYS A 9 0.13 -4.14 12.57
C LYS A 9 1.43 -3.96 11.77
N MET A 10 2.41 -4.84 11.96
CA MET A 10 3.74 -4.72 11.36
C MET A 10 3.84 -5.35 9.97
N TYR A 11 2.83 -6.12 9.57
CA TYR A 11 2.84 -6.98 8.39
C TYR A 11 1.49 -6.89 7.67
N LEU A 12 1.13 -5.69 7.24
CA LEU A 12 -0.12 -5.48 6.51
C LEU A 12 0.11 -5.82 5.04
N THR A 13 -0.72 -6.70 4.48
CA THR A 13 -0.78 -6.93 3.04
C THR A 13 -1.88 -6.11 2.38
N GLU A 14 -2.70 -5.42 3.17
CA GLU A 14 -3.74 -4.50 2.74
C GLU A 14 -3.84 -3.31 3.69
N LEU A 15 -4.08 -2.10 3.15
CA LEU A 15 -4.17 -0.87 3.93
C LEU A 15 -5.01 0.17 3.17
N GLU A 16 -6.02 0.76 3.83
CA GLU A 16 -6.73 1.93 3.30
C GLU A 16 -6.05 3.22 3.78
N TRP A 17 -5.73 4.12 2.85
CA TRP A 17 -5.11 5.40 3.15
C TRP A 17 -5.61 6.50 2.20
N ARG A 18 -6.11 7.61 2.77
CA ARG A 18 -6.61 8.79 2.01
C ARG A 18 -7.63 8.44 0.91
N GLY A 19 -8.47 7.43 1.16
CA GLY A 19 -9.49 6.95 0.22
C GLY A 19 -8.95 6.08 -0.93
N TRP A 20 -7.69 5.66 -0.84
CA TRP A 20 -7.09 4.62 -1.69
C TRP A 20 -6.97 3.32 -0.92
N TYR A 21 -7.23 2.20 -1.59
CA TYR A 21 -7.06 0.86 -1.05
C TYR A 21 -5.80 0.23 -1.62
N PHE A 22 -4.80 0.01 -0.77
CA PHE A 22 -3.53 -0.61 -1.15
C PHE A 22 -3.53 -2.08 -0.78
N TYR A 23 -3.03 -2.96 -1.66
CA TYR A 23 -2.86 -4.37 -1.33
C TYR A 23 -1.70 -5.06 -2.09
N ILE A 24 -1.17 -6.11 -1.48
CA ILE A 24 -0.14 -7.01 -2.01
C ILE A 24 -0.83 -8.35 -2.32
N GLU A 25 -0.73 -8.81 -3.56
CA GLU A 25 -1.22 -10.15 -3.94
C GLU A 25 -0.20 -11.22 -3.55
N GLU A 26 -0.67 -12.33 -2.96
CA GLU A 26 0.17 -13.39 -2.34
C GLU A 26 1.20 -14.03 -3.29
N ASP A 27 1.03 -13.93 -4.62
CA ASP A 27 1.88 -14.57 -5.63
C ASP A 27 2.76 -13.60 -6.45
N ASN A 28 2.80 -12.30 -6.13
CA ASN A 28 3.41 -11.28 -7.02
C ASN A 28 4.79 -10.74 -6.57
N GLN A 29 5.65 -11.59 -6.02
CA GLN A 29 7.07 -11.23 -5.81
C GLN A 29 7.86 -11.37 -7.12
N VAL A 30 8.22 -10.23 -7.71
CA VAL A 30 8.99 -10.16 -8.96
C VAL A 30 10.40 -9.69 -8.62
N PHE A 31 11.39 -10.57 -8.77
CA PHE A 31 12.83 -10.25 -8.59
C PHE A 31 13.18 -9.56 -7.25
N GLY A 32 12.61 -10.01 -6.13
CA GLY A 32 12.86 -9.43 -4.80
C GLY A 32 12.20 -8.05 -4.58
N LYS A 33 11.23 -7.70 -5.43
CA LYS A 33 10.31 -6.59 -5.21
C LYS A 33 8.90 -7.13 -5.02
N THR A 34 8.17 -6.48 -4.13
CA THR A 34 6.76 -6.72 -3.84
C THR A 34 5.93 -5.77 -4.69
N LYS A 35 5.03 -6.33 -5.49
CA LYS A 35 4.03 -5.56 -6.23
C LYS A 35 2.93 -5.12 -5.27
N VAL A 36 2.60 -3.84 -5.31
CA VAL A 36 1.48 -3.24 -4.57
C VAL A 36 0.51 -2.67 -5.58
N ILE A 37 -0.76 -2.97 -5.42
CA ILE A 37 -1.86 -2.38 -6.21
C ILE A 37 -2.56 -1.36 -5.33
N ALA A 38 -2.82 -0.17 -5.86
CA ALA A 38 -3.59 0.87 -5.22
C ALA A 38 -4.85 1.17 -6.04
N GLU A 39 -6.02 1.05 -5.43
CA GLU A 39 -7.31 1.24 -6.09
C GLU A 39 -8.13 2.37 -5.47
N ARG A 40 -8.88 3.10 -6.30
CA ARG A 40 -9.90 4.07 -5.87
C ARG A 40 -11.00 4.18 -6.92
N GLY A 41 -12.13 3.52 -6.67
CA GLY A 41 -13.24 3.48 -7.62
C GLY A 41 -12.82 2.75 -8.90
N ASP A 42 -12.86 3.42 -10.04
CA ASP A 42 -12.43 2.88 -11.34
C ASP A 42 -10.93 3.12 -11.64
N LEU A 43 -10.18 3.69 -10.68
CA LEU A 43 -8.74 3.97 -10.82
C LEU A 43 -7.92 2.85 -10.18
N GLU A 44 -6.86 2.44 -10.86
CA GLU A 44 -5.88 1.44 -10.41
C GLU A 44 -4.47 1.94 -10.74
N GLU A 45 -3.55 1.84 -9.79
CA GLU A 45 -2.12 2.15 -9.95
C GLU A 45 -1.27 1.02 -9.37
N ILE A 46 -0.10 0.78 -9.97
CA ILE A 46 0.81 -0.30 -9.58
C ILE A 46 2.15 0.26 -9.11
N PHE A 47 2.52 -0.09 -7.88
CA PHE A 47 3.81 0.24 -7.26
C PHE A 47 4.66 -1.01 -7.04
N TYR A 48 5.96 -0.80 -6.89
CA TYR A 48 6.92 -1.85 -6.53
C TYR A 48 7.80 -1.37 -5.40
N THR A 49 7.87 -2.14 -4.32
CA THR A 49 8.72 -1.86 -3.16
C THR A 49 9.66 -3.03 -2.87
N THR A 50 10.76 -2.77 -2.17
CA THR A 50 11.62 -3.82 -1.60
C THR A 50 11.10 -4.32 -0.25
N GLU A 51 10.09 -3.66 0.31
CA GLU A 51 9.43 -4.08 1.53
C GLU A 51 8.50 -5.26 1.25
N ASP A 52 8.42 -6.21 2.18
CA ASP A 52 7.53 -7.36 2.07
C ASP A 52 6.08 -7.03 2.49
N TYR A 53 5.85 -5.84 3.06
CA TYR A 53 4.59 -5.44 3.69
C TYR A 53 4.31 -3.95 3.53
N LEU A 54 3.04 -3.59 3.68
CA LEU A 54 2.55 -2.21 3.67
C LEU A 54 2.66 -1.56 5.06
N CYS A 55 2.89 -0.26 5.04
CA CYS A 55 2.77 0.63 6.20
C CYS A 55 2.23 1.99 5.76
N GLU A 56 1.73 2.78 6.72
CA GLU A 56 1.17 4.11 6.44
C GLU A 56 2.19 5.05 5.79
N GLU A 57 3.48 4.93 6.12
CA GLU A 57 4.56 5.75 5.56
C GLU A 57 4.72 5.51 4.05
N LEU A 58 4.79 4.25 3.61
CA LEU A 58 4.84 3.90 2.17
C LEU A 58 3.60 4.40 1.42
N CYS A 59 2.41 4.24 2.02
CA CYS A 59 1.17 4.69 1.41
C CYS A 59 1.08 6.22 1.32
N GLU A 60 1.60 6.95 2.30
CA GLU A 60 1.69 8.41 2.26
C GLU A 60 2.68 8.87 1.18
N ASP A 61 3.85 8.24 1.06
CA ASP A 61 4.83 8.57 0.02
C ASP A 61 4.22 8.40 -1.39
N TRP A 62 3.59 7.26 -1.68
CA TRP A 62 2.92 7.05 -2.97
C TRP A 62 1.76 8.00 -3.20
N TYR A 63 1.04 8.36 -2.13
CA TYR A 63 -0.02 9.35 -2.21
C TYR A 63 0.53 10.71 -2.64
N GLN A 64 1.55 11.22 -1.94
CA GLN A 64 2.13 12.54 -2.21
C GLN A 64 2.88 12.61 -3.55
N GLU A 65 3.48 11.52 -4.00
CA GLU A 65 4.23 11.52 -5.27
C GLU A 65 3.34 11.31 -6.49
N TYR A 66 2.31 10.45 -6.38
CA TYR A 66 1.56 9.96 -7.55
C TYR A 66 0.04 10.13 -7.41
N LEU A 67 -0.53 9.70 -6.28
CA LEU A 67 -1.98 9.52 -6.21
C LEU A 67 -2.77 10.80 -5.88
N TYR A 68 -2.13 11.80 -5.28
CA TYR A 68 -2.78 13.07 -4.93
C TYR A 68 -3.35 13.79 -6.16
N MET A 69 -2.75 13.62 -7.34
CA MET A 69 -3.23 14.25 -8.59
C MET A 69 -4.65 13.79 -8.97
N TYR A 70 -5.02 12.57 -8.60
CA TYR A 70 -6.35 12.01 -8.83
C TYR A 70 -7.38 12.39 -7.76
N SER A 71 -6.93 12.99 -6.65
CA SER A 71 -7.82 13.35 -5.54
C SER A 71 -8.69 14.58 -5.83
N GLY A 72 -8.36 15.36 -6.87
CA GLY A 72 -9.12 16.54 -7.29
C GLY A 72 -9.07 17.70 -6.30
N GLU A 73 -8.28 17.60 -5.23
CA GLU A 73 -8.03 18.67 -4.27
C GLU A 73 -6.92 19.59 -4.83
N VAL A 74 -7.31 20.59 -5.61
CA VAL A 74 -6.48 21.77 -5.97
C VAL A 74 -6.91 22.96 -5.13
#